data_AF-A0A7S2DK98-F1
#
_entry.id   AF-A0A7S2DK98-F1
#
_cell.length_a   1.000
_cell.length_b   1.000
_cell.length_c   1.000
_cell.angle_alpha   90.00
_cell.angle_beta   90.00
_cell.angle_gamma   90.00
#
_symmetry.space_group_name_H-M   'P 1'
#
loop_
_entity.id
_entity.type
_entity.pdbx_description
1 polymer ?
#
loop_
_entity_poly.entity_id
_entity_poly.type
_entity_poly.pdbx_seq_one_letter_code
_entity_poly.pdbx_strand_id
1 'polypeptide(L)'
;FSYQFGLSAADASFASLPPFVAGAVGALTAGAACDALVSCGGLSLTSARKSMQSVALAGPMLAMTFLAVLSSGAMGYQLTRDEAEALFIISIGLSAFSAAGFGCGAQDISTRLSSLIYGLTSVFAVVAGASGQYFTGWLLETNGRDFTPMFVLVAFVEAGGLIAWNRWWSSERVFD
;
A
#
# COMPACT_ATOMS: atom_id res chain seq x y z
N PHE A 1 10.34 -4.67 21.22
CA PHE A 1 9.31 -3.79 21.80
C PHE A 1 9.58 -3.46 23.28
N SER A 2 9.71 -4.43 24.19
CA SER A 2 9.99 -4.12 25.61
C SER A 2 11.39 -3.57 25.91
N TYR A 3 12.42 -3.93 25.13
CA TYR A 3 13.81 -3.51 25.42
C TYR A 3 14.15 -2.07 24.96
N GLN A 4 13.34 -1.48 24.07
CA GLN A 4 13.72 -0.23 23.37
C GLN A 4 12.70 0.90 23.55
N PHE A 5 11.46 0.60 23.95
CA PHE A 5 10.40 1.60 24.16
C PHE A 5 9.76 1.55 25.55
N GLY A 6 10.16 0.63 26.44
CA GLY A 6 9.61 0.54 27.81
C GLY A 6 8.11 0.21 27.89
N LEU A 7 7.48 -0.16 26.77
CA LEU A 7 6.05 -0.45 26.69
C LEU A 7 5.74 -1.87 27.19
N SER A 8 4.62 -2.00 27.91
CA SER A 8 4.02 -3.30 28.22
C SER A 8 3.69 -4.04 26.92
N ALA A 9 3.79 -5.37 26.93
CA ALA A 9 3.37 -6.20 25.80
C ALA A 9 1.89 -5.94 25.41
N ALA A 10 1.06 -5.56 26.39
CA ALA A 10 -0.33 -5.17 26.17
C ALA A 10 -0.43 -3.86 25.37
N ASP A 11 0.31 -2.81 25.75
CA ASP A 11 0.26 -1.50 25.07
C ASP A 11 0.82 -1.60 23.63
N ALA A 12 1.86 -2.39 23.44
CA ALA A 12 2.39 -2.70 22.11
C ALA A 12 1.37 -3.44 21.23
N SER A 13 0.60 -4.34 21.83
CA SER A 13 -0.47 -5.08 21.12
C SER A 13 -1.60 -4.14 20.74
N PHE A 14 -2.04 -3.26 21.65
CA PHE A 14 -3.06 -2.26 21.35
C PHE A 14 -2.63 -1.28 20.25
N ALA A 15 -1.37 -0.81 20.27
CA ALA A 15 -0.83 0.07 19.23
C ALA A 15 -0.73 -0.60 17.85
N SER A 16 -0.73 -1.93 17.79
CA SER A 16 -0.71 -2.66 16.51
C SER A 16 -2.10 -2.82 15.86
N LEU A 17 -3.19 -2.65 16.60
CA LEU A 17 -4.55 -2.85 16.10
C LEU A 17 -5.01 -1.82 15.05
N PRO A 18 -4.76 -0.50 15.21
CA PRO A 18 -5.24 0.53 14.28
C PRO A 18 -4.92 0.27 12.80
N PRO A 19 -3.68 -0.10 12.40
CA PRO A 19 -3.39 -0.37 11.00
C PRO A 19 -4.14 -1.59 10.44
N PHE A 20 -4.37 -2.65 11.25
CA PHE A 20 -5.18 -3.79 10.81
C PHE A 20 -6.64 -3.42 10.60
N VAL A 21 -7.21 -2.63 11.52
CA VAL A 21 -8.58 -2.14 11.39
C VAL A 21 -8.71 -1.23 10.16
N ALA A 22 -7.76 -0.32 9.95
CA ALA A 22 -7.74 0.55 8.77
C ALA A 22 -7.63 -0.25 7.47
N GLY A 23 -6.79 -1.29 7.43
CA GLY A 23 -6.69 -2.18 6.28
C GLY A 23 -8.00 -2.94 6.01
N ALA A 24 -8.67 -3.45 7.04
CA ALA A 24 -9.95 -4.13 6.89
C ALA A 24 -11.06 -3.19 6.38
N VAL A 25 -11.19 -2.00 6.99
CA VAL A 25 -12.13 -0.97 6.54
C VAL A 25 -11.79 -0.51 5.12
N GLY A 26 -10.51 -0.32 4.81
CA GLY A 26 -10.02 0.03 3.48
C GLY A 26 -10.40 -1.00 2.42
N ALA A 27 -10.21 -2.29 2.70
CA ALA A 27 -10.58 -3.35 1.77
C ALA A 27 -12.10 -3.42 1.51
N LEU A 28 -12.93 -3.29 2.56
CA LEU A 28 -14.39 -3.28 2.43
C LEU A 28 -14.88 -2.07 1.64
N THR A 29 -14.36 -0.89 1.95
CA THR A 29 -14.70 0.35 1.25
C THR A 29 -14.22 0.33 -0.20
N ALA A 30 -13.07 -0.28 -0.49
CA ALA A 30 -12.57 -0.45 -1.85
C ALA A 30 -13.49 -1.32 -2.72
N GLY A 31 -13.99 -2.42 -2.18
CA GLY A 31 -14.97 -3.27 -2.88
C GLY A 31 -16.24 -2.49 -3.23
N ALA A 32 -16.84 -1.86 -2.22
CA ALA A 32 -18.06 -1.06 -2.40
C ALA A 32 -17.85 0.13 -3.36
N ALA A 33 -16.71 0.81 -3.27
CA ALA A 33 -16.36 1.91 -4.16
C ALA A 33 -16.18 1.43 -5.60
N CYS A 34 -15.52 0.29 -5.80
CA CYS A 34 -15.36 -0.30 -7.13
C CYS A 34 -16.71 -0.68 -7.74
N ASP A 35 -17.58 -1.32 -6.97
CA ASP A 35 -18.92 -1.70 -7.42
C ASP A 35 -19.78 -0.48 -7.75
N ALA A 36 -19.68 0.60 -6.97
CA ALA A 36 -20.35 1.86 -7.26
C ALA A 36 -19.83 2.53 -8.54
N LEU A 37 -18.52 2.50 -8.80
CA LEU A 37 -17.93 3.02 -10.04
C LEU A 37 -18.43 2.28 -11.29
N VAL A 38 -18.62 0.96 -11.19
CA VAL A 38 -19.14 0.14 -12.30
C VAL A 38 -20.65 0.33 -12.47
N SER A 39 -21.42 0.17 -11.39
CA SER A 39 -22.89 0.16 -11.44
C SER A 39 -23.51 1.55 -11.62
N CYS A 40 -23.01 2.57 -10.91
CA CYS A 40 -23.54 3.93 -10.97
C CYS A 40 -22.73 4.83 -11.90
N GLY A 41 -21.41 4.64 -11.96
CA GLY A 41 -20.51 5.46 -12.77
C GLY A 41 -20.41 5.03 -14.24
N GLY A 42 -20.90 3.84 -14.60
CA GLY A 42 -20.82 3.31 -15.97
C GLY A 42 -19.40 3.08 -16.47
N LEU A 43 -18.41 3.01 -15.57
CA LEU A 43 -17.02 2.73 -15.93
C LEU A 43 -16.87 1.29 -16.41
N SER A 44 -15.98 1.08 -17.38
CA SER A 44 -15.57 -0.28 -17.72
C SER A 44 -14.93 -0.95 -16.50
N LEU A 45 -15.07 -2.26 -16.42
CA LEU A 45 -14.53 -3.04 -15.31
C LEU A 45 -13.00 -2.84 -15.21
N THR A 46 -12.29 -2.85 -16.34
CA THR A 46 -10.85 -2.52 -16.40
C THR A 46 -10.54 -1.12 -15.85
N SER A 47 -11.32 -0.11 -16.20
CA SER A 47 -11.12 1.26 -15.71
C SER A 47 -11.36 1.36 -14.20
N ALA A 48 -12.39 0.70 -13.68
CA ALA A 48 -12.68 0.68 -12.25
C ALA A 48 -11.56 -0.01 -11.46
N ARG A 49 -11.08 -1.18 -11.93
CA ARG A 49 -9.94 -1.90 -11.32
C ARG A 49 -8.65 -1.06 -11.35
N LYS A 50 -8.38 -0.37 -12.46
CA LYS A 50 -7.23 0.55 -12.57
C LYS A 50 -7.31 1.71 -11.59
N SER A 51 -8.48 2.31 -11.43
CA SER A 51 -8.68 3.41 -10.48
C SER A 51 -8.44 2.96 -9.04
N MET A 52 -8.96 1.79 -8.65
CA MET A 52 -8.75 1.25 -7.30
C MET A 52 -7.27 0.96 -7.02
N GLN A 53 -6.57 0.31 -7.94
CA GLN A 53 -5.13 0.09 -7.76
C GLN A 53 -4.33 1.40 -7.77
N SER A 54 -4.76 2.39 -8.55
CA SER A 54 -4.11 3.70 -8.55
C SER A 54 -4.23 4.40 -7.20
N VAL A 55 -5.39 4.31 -6.54
CA VAL A 55 -5.57 4.80 -5.16
C VAL A 55 -4.66 4.04 -4.20
N ALA A 56 -4.55 2.71 -4.37
CA ALA A 56 -3.72 1.86 -3.52
C ALA A 56 -2.21 2.16 -3.60
N LEU A 57 -1.73 2.65 -4.74
CA LEU A 57 -0.32 3.04 -4.93
C LEU A 57 -0.11 4.54 -4.62
N ALA A 58 -1.05 5.41 -5.03
CA ALA A 58 -0.94 6.85 -4.81
C ALA A 58 -1.08 7.24 -3.33
N GLY A 59 -1.93 6.53 -2.57
CA GLY A 59 -2.13 6.79 -1.14
C GLY A 59 -0.82 6.69 -0.34
N PRO A 60 -0.15 5.52 -0.36
CA PRO A 60 1.15 5.35 0.27
C PRO A 60 2.23 6.27 -0.30
N MET A 61 2.28 6.46 -1.63
CA MET A 61 3.22 7.39 -2.26
C MET A 61 3.13 8.80 -1.67
N LEU A 62 1.91 9.36 -1.60
CA LEU A 62 1.69 10.70 -1.05
C LEU A 62 1.98 10.74 0.45
N ALA A 63 1.50 9.77 1.22
CA ALA A 63 1.74 9.70 2.67
C ALA A 63 3.23 9.62 3.01
N MET A 64 3.99 8.78 2.31
CA MET A 64 5.44 8.67 2.51
C MET A 64 6.18 9.93 2.06
N THR A 65 5.73 10.60 0.99
CA THR A 65 6.30 11.89 0.58
C THR A 65 6.07 12.96 1.65
N PHE A 66 4.86 13.05 2.22
CA PHE A 66 4.58 13.97 3.32
C PHE A 66 5.41 13.66 4.56
N LEU A 67 5.55 12.38 4.93
CA LEU A 67 6.40 11.97 6.05
C LEU A 67 7.86 12.33 5.80
N ALA A 68 8.39 12.13 4.60
CA ALA A 68 9.76 12.48 4.25
C ALA A 68 10.03 13.99 4.34
N VAL A 69 9.11 14.82 3.81
CA VAL A 69 9.26 16.27 3.82
C VAL A 69 9.09 16.84 5.22
N LEU A 70 8.04 16.44 5.94
CA LEU A 70 7.69 17.03 7.24
C LEU A 70 8.57 16.52 8.39
N SER A 71 9.14 15.32 8.28
CA SER A 71 10.14 14.82 9.25
C SER A 71 11.44 15.64 9.23
N SER A 72 11.80 16.20 8.07
CA SER A 72 12.97 17.07 7.93
C SER A 72 12.77 18.50 8.46
N GLY A 73 11.55 18.83 8.94
CA GLY A 73 11.18 20.19 9.34
C GLY A 73 11.07 21.18 8.16
N ALA A 74 11.11 20.67 6.92
CA ALA A 74 10.83 21.48 5.75
C ALA A 74 9.41 22.07 5.85
N MET A 75 9.23 23.31 5.39
CA MET A 75 7.99 24.09 5.50
C MET A 75 7.68 24.67 6.89
N GLY A 76 8.59 24.57 7.87
CA GLY A 76 8.43 25.22 9.18
C GLY A 76 7.40 24.57 10.10
N TYR A 77 6.97 23.35 9.75
CA TYR A 77 6.05 22.53 10.54
C TYR A 77 6.71 21.17 10.78
N GLN A 78 6.82 20.78 12.05
CA GLN A 78 7.32 19.47 12.46
C GLN A 78 6.14 18.60 12.84
N LEU A 79 6.07 17.41 12.23
CA LEU A 79 4.99 16.47 12.47
C LEU A 79 5.05 15.93 13.89
N THR A 80 3.92 15.95 14.60
CA THR A 80 3.79 15.27 15.88
C THR A 80 3.78 13.75 15.65
N ARG A 81 4.20 12.97 16.65
CA ARG A 81 4.17 11.51 16.59
C ARG A 81 2.79 10.97 16.22
N ASP A 82 1.74 11.51 16.82
CA ASP A 82 0.35 11.06 16.62
C ASP A 82 -0.14 11.36 15.19
N GLU A 83 0.30 12.48 14.61
CA GLU A 83 0.00 12.85 13.22
C GLU A 83 0.73 11.95 12.22
N ALA A 84 2.00 11.60 12.52
CA ALA A 84 2.78 10.65 11.73
C ALA A 84 2.12 9.26 11.72
N GLU A 85 1.68 8.81 12.89
CA GLU A 85 0.98 7.54 13.06
C GLU A 85 -0.36 7.54 12.31
N ALA A 86 -1.16 8.61 12.43
CA ALA A 86 -2.41 8.75 11.69
C ALA A 86 -2.21 8.70 10.17
N LEU A 87 -1.22 9.41 9.63
CA LEU A 87 -0.88 9.36 8.21
C LEU A 87 -0.46 7.96 7.75
N PHE A 88 0.33 7.26 8.58
CA PHE A 88 0.74 5.88 8.30
C PHE A 88 -0.45 4.90 8.30
N ILE A 89 -1.38 5.05 9.25
CA ILE A 89 -2.61 4.24 9.31
C ILE A 89 -3.49 4.49 8.08
N ILE A 90 -3.66 5.75 7.68
CA ILE A 90 -4.42 6.11 6.47
C ILE A 90 -3.75 5.50 5.23
N SER A 91 -2.42 5.57 5.13
CA SER A 91 -1.66 4.94 4.05
C SER A 91 -1.96 3.44 3.93
N ILE A 92 -2.02 2.72 5.05
CA ILE A 92 -2.34 1.28 5.06
C ILE A 92 -3.79 1.04 4.61
N GLY A 93 -4.74 1.85 5.08
CA GLY A 93 -6.13 1.78 4.63
C GLY A 93 -6.28 2.02 3.13
N LEU A 94 -5.55 2.98 2.57
CA LEU A 94 -5.54 3.24 1.12
C LEU A 94 -4.88 2.10 0.35
N SER A 95 -3.75 1.56 0.83
CA SER A 95 -3.07 0.41 0.21
C SER A 95 -3.99 -0.81 0.08
N ALA A 96 -4.92 -1.00 1.02
CA ALA A 96 -5.90 -2.08 0.98
C ALA A 96 -6.84 -2.03 -0.25
N PHE A 97 -6.93 -0.89 -0.96
CA PHE A 97 -7.66 -0.80 -2.23
C PHE A 97 -7.08 -1.71 -3.32
N SER A 98 -5.85 -2.20 -3.14
CA SER A 98 -5.23 -3.17 -4.05
C SER A 98 -6.00 -4.49 -4.10
N ALA A 99 -6.75 -4.85 -3.05
CA ALA A 99 -7.62 -6.02 -3.06
C ALA A 99 -8.70 -5.93 -4.16
N ALA A 100 -9.35 -4.76 -4.29
CA ALA A 100 -10.34 -4.51 -5.32
C ALA A 100 -9.72 -4.20 -6.70
N GLY A 101 -8.48 -3.70 -6.73
CA GLY A 101 -7.71 -3.43 -7.95
C GLY A 101 -7.04 -4.67 -8.54
N PHE A 102 -5.83 -5.01 -8.06
CA PHE A 102 -5.06 -6.17 -8.49
C PHE A 102 -5.73 -7.50 -8.11
N GLY A 103 -6.26 -7.63 -6.89
CA GLY A 103 -6.80 -8.89 -6.38
C GLY A 103 -7.94 -9.42 -7.26
N CYS A 104 -9.00 -8.62 -7.41
CA CYS A 104 -10.11 -8.96 -8.32
C CYS A 104 -9.69 -8.88 -9.79
N GLY A 105 -8.88 -7.89 -10.18
CA GLY A 105 -8.45 -7.71 -11.57
C GLY A 105 -7.69 -8.92 -12.14
N ALA A 106 -6.88 -9.60 -11.33
CA ALA A 106 -6.20 -10.83 -11.75
C ALA A 106 -7.17 -11.99 -12.01
N GLN A 107 -8.31 -12.03 -11.31
CA GLN A 107 -9.36 -13.03 -11.52
C GLN A 107 -10.17 -12.71 -12.78
N ASP A 108 -10.38 -11.43 -13.07
CA ASP A 108 -11.12 -10.96 -14.24
C ASP A 108 -10.44 -11.35 -15.58
N ILE A 109 -9.10 -11.47 -15.60
CA ILE A 109 -8.31 -11.86 -16.79
C ILE A 109 -8.60 -13.30 -17.26
N SER A 110 -8.74 -14.24 -16.31
CA SER A 110 -9.05 -15.64 -16.59
C SER A 110 -9.63 -16.32 -15.36
N THR A 111 -10.85 -16.84 -15.49
CA THR A 111 -11.50 -17.61 -14.42
C THR A 111 -10.81 -18.94 -14.16
N ARG A 112 -10.25 -19.58 -15.20
CA ARG A 112 -9.59 -20.90 -15.10
C ARG A 112 -8.16 -20.83 -14.56
N LEU A 113 -7.41 -19.77 -14.91
CA LEU A 113 -6.00 -19.62 -14.54
C LEU A 113 -5.77 -18.58 -13.43
N SER A 114 -6.84 -17.98 -12.88
CA SER A 114 -6.77 -16.95 -11.83
C SER A 114 -5.87 -17.34 -10.65
N SER A 115 -6.01 -18.56 -10.13
CA SER A 115 -5.21 -19.05 -9.00
C SER A 115 -3.73 -19.21 -9.34
N LEU A 116 -3.42 -19.62 -10.57
CA LEU A 116 -2.04 -19.75 -11.05
C LEU A 116 -1.39 -18.38 -11.25
N ILE A 117 -2.10 -17.42 -11.86
CA ILE A 117 -1.62 -16.05 -12.07
C ILE A 117 -1.35 -15.37 -10.72
N TYR A 118 -2.32 -15.47 -9.80
CA TYR A 118 -2.19 -14.91 -8.46
C TYR A 118 -1.06 -15.57 -7.68
N GLY A 119 -0.96 -16.91 -7.73
CA GLY A 119 0.09 -17.67 -7.07
C GLY A 119 1.49 -17.30 -7.58
N LEU A 120 1.67 -17.26 -8.90
CA LEU A 120 2.95 -16.89 -9.51
C LEU A 120 3.37 -15.47 -9.14
N THR A 121 2.43 -14.52 -9.18
CA THR A 121 2.70 -13.13 -8.79
C THR A 121 3.05 -13.03 -7.30
N SER A 122 2.37 -13.80 -6.45
CA SER A 122 2.62 -13.84 -5.01
C SER A 122 4.03 -14.34 -4.68
N VAL A 123 4.58 -15.30 -5.45
CA VAL A 123 5.96 -15.76 -5.27
C VAL A 123 6.94 -14.60 -5.46
N PHE A 124 6.81 -13.84 -6.56
CA PHE A 124 7.65 -12.67 -6.79
C PHE A 124 7.47 -11.61 -5.71
N ALA A 125 6.23 -11.36 -5.28
CA ALA A 125 5.94 -10.41 -4.21
C ALA A 125 6.60 -10.81 -2.88
N VAL A 126 6.57 -12.09 -2.51
CA VAL A 126 7.22 -12.59 -1.28
C VAL A 126 8.73 -12.47 -1.37
N VAL A 127 9.34 -12.82 -2.51
CA VAL A 127 10.80 -12.67 -2.70
C VAL A 127 11.22 -11.20 -2.62
N ALA A 128 10.46 -10.30 -3.25
CA ALA A 128 10.69 -8.87 -3.17
C ALA A 128 10.51 -8.35 -1.74
N GLY A 129 9.47 -8.79 -1.03
CA GLY A 129 9.21 -8.41 0.36
C GLY A 129 10.32 -8.86 1.31
N ALA A 130 10.76 -10.11 1.21
CA ALA A 130 11.86 -10.64 2.02
C ALA A 130 13.18 -9.88 1.76
N SER A 131 13.48 -9.62 0.49
CA SER A 131 14.66 -8.82 0.11
C SER A 131 14.55 -7.38 0.60
N GLY A 132 13.36 -6.79 0.52
CA GLY A 132 13.07 -5.43 0.99
C GLY A 132 13.20 -5.27 2.50
N GLN A 133 12.83 -6.28 3.29
CA GLN A 133 13.04 -6.30 4.74
C GLN A 133 14.52 -6.26 5.10
N TYR A 134 15.34 -7.08 4.43
CA TYR A 134 16.80 -7.06 4.63
C TYR A 134 17.40 -5.72 4.24
N PHE A 135 17.03 -5.20 3.07
CA PHE A 135 17.50 -3.92 2.56
C PHE A 135 17.12 -2.76 3.50
N THR A 136 15.89 -2.78 4.01
CA THR A 136 15.40 -1.84 5.02
C THR A 136 16.28 -1.83 6.27
N GLY A 137 16.62 -3.00 6.81
CA GLY A 137 17.49 -3.11 7.98
C GLY A 137 18.87 -2.50 7.73
N TRP A 138 19.50 -2.87 6.62
CA TRP A 138 20.80 -2.34 6.21
C TRP A 138 20.79 -0.81 6.00
N LEU A 139 19.74 -0.29 5.36
CA LEU A 139 19.60 1.15 5.09
C LEU A 139 19.47 1.94 6.40
N LEU A 140 18.67 1.45 7.36
CA LEU A 140 18.51 2.09 8.66
C LEU A 140 19.78 2.06 9.49
N GLU A 141 20.50 0.93 9.50
CA GLU A 141 21.76 0.81 10.23
C GLU A 141 22.82 1.79 9.71
N THR A 142 22.88 1.97 8.39
CA THR A 142 23.84 2.88 7.74
C THR A 142 23.50 4.36 7.97
N ASN A 143 22.21 4.70 8.08
CA ASN A 143 21.73 6.09 8.23
C ASN A 143 21.37 6.46 9.68
N GLY A 144 21.91 5.75 10.68
CA GLY A 144 21.70 6.12 12.10
C GLY A 144 20.26 5.99 12.58
N ARG A 145 19.47 5.08 11.98
CA ARG A 145 18.03 4.85 12.21
C ARG A 145 17.12 6.00 11.79
N ASP A 146 17.57 6.85 10.88
CA ASP A 146 16.70 7.79 10.18
C ASP A 146 15.82 7.05 9.16
N PHE A 147 14.51 7.30 9.20
CA PHE A 147 13.52 6.71 8.30
C PHE A 147 13.26 7.56 7.06
N THR A 148 13.73 8.82 7.01
CA THR A 148 13.50 9.71 5.87
C THR A 148 13.99 9.13 4.54
N PRO A 149 15.19 8.52 4.44
CA PRO A 149 15.64 7.86 3.20
C PRO A 149 14.73 6.71 2.77
N MET A 150 14.15 5.96 3.72
CA MET A 150 13.19 4.89 3.42
C MET A 150 11.90 5.47 2.85
N PHE A 151 11.34 6.52 3.46
CA PHE A 151 10.10 7.13 2.99
C PHE A 151 10.23 7.64 1.56
N VAL A 152 11.36 8.27 1.23
CA VAL A 152 11.66 8.71 -0.14
C VAL A 152 11.73 7.52 -1.09
N LEU A 153 12.43 6.45 -0.71
CA LEU A 153 12.58 5.26 -1.54
C LEU A 153 11.23 4.57 -1.80
N VAL A 154 10.39 4.42 -0.78
CA VAL A 154 9.04 3.85 -0.92
C VAL A 154 8.21 4.73 -1.85
N ALA A 155 8.24 6.06 -1.69
CA ALA A 155 7.52 6.97 -2.57
C ALA A 155 7.96 6.81 -4.04
N PHE A 156 9.25 6.64 -4.32
CA PHE A 156 9.73 6.39 -5.68
C PHE A 156 9.27 5.04 -6.25
N VAL A 157 9.31 3.98 -5.44
CA VAL A 157 8.86 2.64 -5.88
C VAL A 157 7.36 2.65 -6.16
N GLU A 158 6.56 3.25 -5.28
CA GLU A 158 5.10 3.39 -5.46
C GLU A 158 4.75 4.25 -6.67
N ALA A 159 5.48 5.35 -6.91
CA ALA A 159 5.31 6.18 -8.10
C ALA A 159 5.62 5.41 -9.39
N GLY A 160 6.73 4.65 -9.40
CA GLY A 160 7.09 3.77 -10.52
C GLY A 160 6.03 2.71 -10.78
N GLY A 161 5.53 2.08 -9.72
CA GLY A 161 4.43 1.12 -9.77
C GLY A 161 3.15 1.73 -10.32
N LEU A 162 2.79 2.94 -9.89
CA LEU A 162 1.60 3.66 -10.35
C LEU A 162 1.66 3.97 -11.85
N ILE A 163 2.82 4.43 -12.33
CA ILE A 163 3.05 4.71 -13.75
C ILE A 163 2.99 3.41 -14.56
N ALA A 164 3.71 2.38 -14.13
CA ALA A 164 3.73 1.07 -14.81
C ALA A 164 2.33 0.46 -14.89
N TRP A 165 1.57 0.51 -13.78
CA TRP A 165 0.21 -0.01 -13.71
C TRP A 165 -0.73 0.69 -14.68
N ASN A 166 -0.75 2.02 -14.68
CA ASN A 166 -1.62 2.78 -15.59
C ASN A 166 -1.26 2.56 -17.06
N ARG A 167 0.04 2.41 -17.36
CA ARG A 167 0.56 2.22 -18.72
C ARG A 167 0.28 0.84 -19.29
N TRP A 168 0.50 -0.24 -18.52
CA TRP A 168 0.56 -1.60 -19.04
C TRP A 168 -0.54 -2.55 -18.57
N TRP A 169 -1.20 -2.27 -17.44
CA TRP A 169 -2.21 -3.18 -16.94
C TRP A 169 -3.46 -3.19 -17.83
N SER A 170 -4.12 -4.33 -17.99
CA SER A 170 -5.47 -4.46 -18.54
C SER A 170 -6.18 -5.62 -17.84
N SER A 171 -7.45 -5.44 -17.48
CA SER A 171 -8.29 -6.49 -16.87
C SER A 171 -9.28 -7.09 -17.87
N GLU A 172 -9.01 -6.95 -19.17
CA GLU A 172 -9.82 -7.61 -20.20
C GLU A 172 -9.63 -9.13 -20.14
N ARG A 173 -10.71 -9.88 -20.37
CA ARG A 173 -10.69 -11.33 -20.36
C ARG A 173 -9.98 -11.84 -21.62
N VAL A 174 -8.87 -12.54 -21.46
CA VAL A 174 -8.05 -13.04 -22.59
C VAL A 174 -8.21 -14.55 -22.78
N PHE A 175 -8.60 -15.28 -21.73
CA PHE A 175 -8.75 -16.73 -21.75
C PHE A 175 -10.11 -17.13 -21.20
N ASP A 176 -10.81 -18.01 -21.93
CA ASP A 176 -12.06 -18.64 -21.48
C ASP A 176 -11.83 -19.73 -20.41
#